data_AF-A0A963QT50-F1
#
_entry.id   AF-A0A963QT50-F1
#
_cell.length_a   1.000
_cell.length_b   1.000
_cell.length_c   1.000
_cell.angle_alpha   90.00
_cell.angle_beta   90.00
_cell.angle_gamma   90.00
#
_symmetry.space_group_name_H-M   'P 1'
#
loop_
_entity.id
_entity.type
_entity.pdbx_description
1 polymer ?
#
loop_
_entity_poly.entity_id
_entity_poly.type
_entity_poly.pdbx_seq_one_letter_code
_entity_poly.pdbx_strand_id
1 'polypeptide(L)'
;VVMGLAAVLAVYGATAQGWLAERLSAAGRMAFSNYLGTSLLMMSIFHPWAGGLWGELTRPELYLVVALGWAVMLMWSKPWLARYRYGPLEWLWRCLTYWQLFPLRR
;
A
#
# COMPACT_ATOMS: atom_id res chain seq x y z
N VAL A 1 -23.88 -1.74 -9.50
CA VAL A 1 -23.09 -0.52 -9.17
C VAL A 1 -21.60 -0.83 -9.02
N VAL A 2 -21.19 -1.68 -8.06
CA VAL A 2 -19.77 -1.97 -7.79
C VAL A 2 -19.00 -2.48 -9.02
N MET A 3 -19.53 -3.46 -9.76
CA MET A 3 -18.87 -3.95 -10.99
C MET A 3 -18.80 -2.89 -12.10
N GLY A 4 -19.77 -1.98 -12.18
CA GLY A 4 -19.78 -0.88 -13.14
C GLY A 4 -18.69 0.15 -12.83
N LEU A 5 -18.53 0.52 -11.55
CA LEU A 5 -17.44 1.39 -11.11
C LEU A 5 -16.07 0.74 -11.33
N ALA A 6 -15.94 -0.56 -11.04
CA ALA A 6 -14.70 -1.30 -11.30
C ALA A 6 -14.36 -1.33 -12.80
N ALA A 7 -15.33 -1.52 -13.68
CA ALA A 7 -15.13 -1.49 -15.12
C ALA A 7 -14.69 -0.11 -15.62
N VAL A 8 -15.32 0.97 -15.13
CA VAL A 8 -14.92 2.35 -15.46
C VAL A 8 -13.49 2.62 -14.99
N LEU A 9 -13.16 2.25 -13.75
CA LEU A 9 -11.81 2.41 -13.21
C LEU A 9 -10.77 1.57 -13.96
N ALA A 10 -11.13 0.38 -14.46
CA ALA A 10 -10.25 -0.45 -15.27
C ALA A 10 -9.97 0.19 -16.65
N VAL A 11 -11.01 0.70 -17.32
CA VAL A 11 -10.87 1.35 -18.64
C VAL A 11 -10.05 2.64 -18.53
N TYR A 12 -10.36 3.50 -17.56
CA TYR A 12 -9.60 4.72 -17.31
C TYR A 12 -8.20 4.43 -16.75
N GLY A 13 -8.07 3.41 -15.89
CA GLY A 13 -6.78 3.00 -15.35
C GLY A 13 -5.83 2.47 -16.42
N ALA A 14 -6.36 1.82 -17.46
CA ALA A 14 -5.56 1.33 -18.59
C ALA A 14 -5.03 2.46 -19.49
N THR A 15 -5.72 3.61 -19.53
CA THR A 15 -5.30 4.79 -20.31
C THR A 15 -4.59 5.85 -19.49
N ALA A 16 -4.56 5.71 -18.16
CA ALA A 16 -3.90 6.62 -17.25
C ALA A 16 -2.37 6.56 -17.42
N GLN A 17 -1.80 7.67 -17.89
CA GLN A 17 -0.36 7.84 -18.08
C GLN A 17 0.18 8.94 -17.15
N GLY A 18 1.44 8.82 -16.74
CA GLY A 18 2.14 9.82 -15.92
C GLY A 18 2.70 9.29 -14.60
N TRP A 19 3.45 10.13 -13.90
CA TRP A 19 4.19 9.74 -12.69
C TRP A 19 3.28 9.25 -11.55
N LEU A 20 2.09 9.83 -11.41
CA LEU A 20 1.13 9.45 -10.38
C LEU A 20 0.46 8.11 -10.71
N ALA A 21 0.13 7.87 -11.98
CA ALA A 21 -0.40 6.58 -12.45
C ALA A 21 0.61 5.45 -12.21
N GLU A 22 1.90 5.68 -12.46
CA GLU A 22 2.96 4.72 -12.14
C GLU A 22 3.07 4.44 -10.64
N ARG A 23 2.94 5.47 -9.79
CA ARG A 23 2.98 5.34 -8.32
C ARG A 23 1.78 4.56 -7.81
N LEU A 24 0.59 4.87 -8.29
CA LEU A 24 -0.65 4.15 -7.98
C LEU A 24 -0.59 2.69 -8.45
N SER A 25 -0.10 2.45 -9.66
CA SER A 25 0.11 1.09 -10.18
C SER A 25 1.11 0.31 -9.33
N ALA A 26 2.24 0.93 -8.94
CA ALA A 26 3.21 0.31 -8.05
C ALA A 26 2.62 0.01 -6.66
N ALA A 27 1.84 0.94 -6.10
CA ALA A 27 1.17 0.73 -4.82
C ALA A 27 0.11 -0.38 -4.89
N GLY A 28 -0.63 -0.49 -6.00
CA GLY A 28 -1.58 -1.57 -6.25
C GLY A 28 -0.92 -2.94 -6.41
N ARG A 29 0.26 -3.01 -7.05
CA ARG A 29 1.06 -4.24 -7.13
C ARG A 29 1.59 -4.71 -5.76
N MET A 30 1.63 -3.82 -4.77
CA MET A 30 1.98 -4.13 -3.39
C MET A 30 0.81 -3.91 -2.43
N ALA A 31 -0.42 -4.14 -2.88
CA ALA A 31 -1.61 -3.85 -2.09
C ALA A 31 -1.61 -4.60 -0.74
N PHE A 32 -1.14 -5.86 -0.70
CA PHE A 32 -1.11 -6.64 0.52
C PHE A 32 -0.03 -6.13 1.48
N SER A 33 1.17 -5.84 0.96
CA SER A 33 2.23 -5.25 1.78
C SER A 33 1.87 -3.88 2.32
N ASN A 34 1.26 -3.04 1.49
CA ASN A 34 0.85 -1.70 1.86
C ASN A 34 -0.30 -1.72 2.87
N TYR A 35 -1.24 -2.67 2.73
CA TYR A 35 -2.32 -2.85 3.69
C TYR A 35 -1.78 -3.22 5.07
N LEU A 36 -0.91 -4.22 5.15
CA LEU A 36 -0.35 -4.64 6.43
C LEU A 36 0.59 -3.58 7.01
N GLY A 37 1.43 -2.95 6.17
CA GLY A 37 2.31 -1.86 6.58
C GLY A 37 1.52 -0.67 7.15
N THR A 38 0.42 -0.28 6.50
CA THR A 38 -0.46 0.79 7.00
C THR A 38 -1.13 0.37 8.31
N SER A 39 -1.60 -0.87 8.42
CA SER A 39 -2.20 -1.39 9.66
C SER A 39 -1.22 -1.36 10.83
N LEU A 40 0.02 -1.82 10.61
CA LEU A 40 1.09 -1.78 11.62
C LEU A 40 1.47 -0.34 11.98
N LEU A 41 1.52 0.57 10.99
CA LEU A 41 1.82 1.97 11.21
C LEU A 41 0.73 2.65 12.03
N MET A 42 -0.54 2.45 11.70
CA MET A 42 -1.66 3.00 12.48
C MET A 42 -1.72 2.37 13.87
N MET A 43 -1.49 1.07 14.00
CA MET A 43 -1.39 0.42 15.31
C MET A 43 -0.25 1.04 16.13
N SER A 44 0.92 1.29 15.53
CA SER A 44 2.04 1.90 16.25
C SER A 44 1.75 3.35 16.67
N ILE A 45 1.04 4.13 15.86
CA ILE A 45 0.70 5.53 16.15
C ILE A 45 -0.38 5.64 17.23
N PHE A 46 -1.45 4.86 17.12
CA PHE A 46 -2.63 5.05 17.95
C PHE A 46 -2.69 4.10 19.16
N HIS A 47 -2.00 2.95 19.14
CA HIS A 47 -2.12 2.00 20.23
C HIS A 47 -1.43 2.52 21.51
N PRO A 48 -2.04 2.35 22.70
CA PRO A 48 -1.51 2.85 23.98
C PRO A 48 -0.08 2.42 24.31
N TRP A 49 0.34 1.24 23.83
CA TRP A 49 1.68 0.69 24.10
C TRP A 49 2.83 1.34 23.31
N ALA A 50 2.52 2.26 22.38
CA ALA A 50 3.46 2.80 21.42
C ALA A 50 3.28 4.32 21.33
N GLY A 51 2.49 4.82 20.37
CA GLY A 51 2.26 6.25 20.21
C GLY A 51 1.17 6.82 21.11
N GLY A 52 0.21 6.01 21.56
CA GLY A 52 -0.79 6.43 22.54
C GLY A 52 -1.76 7.54 22.10
N LEU A 53 -1.77 7.92 20.81
CA LEU A 53 -2.58 9.05 20.29
C LEU A 53 -4.08 8.73 20.14
N TRP A 54 -4.56 7.67 20.80
CA TRP A 54 -5.97 7.27 20.70
C TRP A 54 -6.87 8.31 21.35
N GLY A 55 -7.72 8.95 20.54
CA GLY A 55 -8.67 9.95 21.02
C GLY A 55 -8.07 11.31 21.35
N GLU A 56 -6.76 11.50 21.15
CA GLU A 56 -6.09 12.79 21.41
C GLU A 56 -6.07 13.72 20.19
N LEU A 57 -6.10 13.16 18.99
CA LEU A 57 -6.01 13.92 17.75
C LEU A 57 -7.37 14.53 17.37
N THR A 58 -7.36 15.82 17.04
CA THR A 58 -8.53 16.49 16.45
C THR A 58 -8.75 16.03 14.99
N ARG A 59 -9.95 16.29 14.44
CA ARG A 59 -10.31 15.89 13.07
C ARG A 59 -9.30 16.35 11.99
N PRO A 60 -8.80 17.60 11.99
CA PRO A 60 -7.79 18.03 11.02
C PRO A 60 -6.47 17.26 11.14
N GLU A 61 -6.04 16.96 12.36
CA GLU A 61 -4.80 16.21 12.60
C GLU A 61 -4.93 14.77 12.10
N LEU A 62 -6.12 14.16 12.25
CA LEU A 62 -6.38 12.84 11.69
C LEU A 62 -6.26 12.82 10.16
N TYR A 63 -6.76 13.85 9.47
CA TYR A 63 -6.59 13.95 8.01
C TYR A 63 -5.12 14.08 7.62
N LEU A 64 -4.30 14.76 8.42
CA LEU A 64 -2.87 14.85 8.19
C LEU A 64 -2.21 13.48 8.32
N VAL A 65 -2.54 12.70 9.35
CA VAL A 65 -2.02 11.32 9.53
C VAL A 65 -2.38 10.44 8.32
N VAL A 66 -3.62 10.52 7.84
CA VAL A 66 -4.05 9.77 6.65
C VAL A 66 -3.28 10.20 5.40
N ALA A 67 -3.15 11.50 5.16
CA ALA A 67 -2.42 12.04 4.01
C ALA A 67 -0.94 11.59 4.03
N LEU A 68 -0.30 11.62 5.21
CA LEU A 68 1.07 11.13 5.40
C LEU A 68 1.17 9.62 5.16
N GLY A 69 0.22 8.83 5.66
CA GLY A 69 0.16 7.39 5.41
C GLY A 69 0.08 7.07 3.92
N TRP A 70 -0.78 7.78 3.18
CA TRP A 70 -0.87 7.65 1.72
C TRP A 70 0.41 8.09 1.01
N ALA A 71 1.03 9.19 1.45
CA ALA A 71 2.29 9.66 0.89
C ALA A 71 3.38 8.60 1.07
N VAL A 72 3.53 8.01 2.25
CA VAL A 72 4.49 6.92 2.52
C VAL A 72 4.22 5.72 1.62
N MET A 73 2.95 5.30 1.52
CA MET A 73 2.52 4.18 0.67
C MET A 73 2.92 4.39 -0.81
N LEU A 74 2.64 5.57 -1.36
CA LEU A 74 2.96 5.91 -2.76
C LEU A 74 4.47 6.14 -2.96
N MET A 75 5.16 6.68 -1.96
CA MET A 75 6.59 7.01 -2.05
C MET A 75 7.47 5.77 -2.04
N TRP A 76 7.20 4.80 -1.16
CA TRP A 76 8.01 3.59 -1.03
C TRP A 76 7.72 2.55 -2.12
N SER A 77 6.50 2.52 -2.66
CA SER A 77 6.09 1.41 -3.53
C SER A 77 6.88 1.29 -4.82
N LYS A 78 7.14 2.41 -5.49
CA LYS A 78 7.92 2.47 -6.73
C LYS A 78 9.40 2.07 -6.54
N PRO A 79 10.18 2.65 -5.61
CA PRO A 79 11.59 2.29 -5.42
C PRO A 79 11.79 0.85 -4.93
N TRP A 80 10.83 0.27 -4.22
CA TRP A 80 10.87 -1.16 -3.88
C TRP A 80 10.76 -2.03 -5.14
N LEU A 81 9.73 -1.79 -5.95
CA LEU A 81 9.48 -2.57 -7.17
C LEU A 81 10.50 -2.32 -8.29
N ALA A 82 11.32 -1.28 -8.17
CA ALA A 82 12.48 -1.09 -9.03
C ALA A 82 13.59 -2.13 -8.75
N ARG A 83 13.69 -2.64 -7.51
CA ARG A 83 14.70 -3.62 -7.09
C ARG A 83 14.16 -5.05 -7.00
N TYR A 84 12.87 -5.20 -6.68
CA TYR A 84 12.22 -6.49 -6.42
C TYR A 84 11.00 -6.70 -7.32
N ARG A 85 10.71 -7.96 -7.65
CA ARG A 85 9.58 -8.32 -8.53
C ARG A 85 8.22 -8.23 -7.84
N TYR A 86 8.19 -8.41 -6.53
CA TYR A 86 6.99 -8.48 -5.72
C TYR A 86 7.14 -7.63 -4.46
N GLY A 87 6.02 -7.27 -3.83
CA GLY A 87 6.05 -6.79 -2.45
C GLY A 87 6.55 -7.89 -1.50
N PRO A 88 7.15 -7.52 -0.35
CA PRO A 88 7.74 -8.48 0.57
C PRO A 88 6.74 -9.51 1.08
N LEU A 89 5.52 -9.07 1.41
CA LEU A 89 4.48 -9.94 1.95
C LEU A 89 3.77 -10.73 0.85
N GLU A 90 3.63 -10.17 -0.35
CA GLU A 90 3.11 -10.89 -1.52
C GLU A 90 4.04 -12.04 -1.91
N TRP A 91 5.36 -11.80 -1.86
CA TRP A 91 6.35 -12.84 -2.09
C TRP A 91 6.30 -13.92 -1.02
N LEU A 92 6.26 -13.53 0.26
CA LEU A 92 6.15 -14.47 1.37
C LEU A 92 4.87 -15.32 1.25
N TRP A 93 3.75 -14.68 0.93
CA TRP A 93 2.47 -15.33 0.70
C TRP A 93 2.52 -16.33 -0.46
N ARG A 94 3.15 -15.96 -1.58
CA ARG A 94 3.37 -16.88 -2.71
C ARG A 94 4.25 -18.06 -2.32
N CYS A 95 5.35 -17.81 -1.62
CA CYS A 95 6.24 -18.89 -1.19
C CYS A 95 5.54 -19.85 -0.22
N LEU A 96 4.69 -19.33 0.67
CA LEU A 96 3.89 -20.13 1.59
C LEU A 96 2.79 -20.92 0.87
N THR A 97 2.11 -20.31 -0.11
CA THR A 97 1.01 -20.95 -0.85
C THR A 97 1.51 -22.12 -1.70
N TYR A 98 2.62 -21.92 -2.42
CA TYR A 98 3.17 -22.92 -3.34
C TYR A 98 4.26 -23.79 -2.72
N TRP A 99 4.65 -23.51 -1.47
CA TRP A 99 5.79 -24.17 -0.79
C TRP A 99 7.07 -24.16 -1.62
N GLN A 100 7.26 -23.11 -2.43
CA GLN A 100 8.39 -22.95 -3.34
C GLN A 100 8.99 -21.55 -3.21
N LEU A 101 10.32 -21.48 -3.16
CA LEU A 101 11.04 -20.21 -3.08
C LEU A 101 11.13 -19.57 -4.47
N PHE A 102 10.36 -18.49 -4.67
CA PHE A 102 10.43 -17.71 -5.91
C PHE A 102 11.59 -16.70 -5.86
N PRO A 103 12.26 -16.38 -6.99
CA PRO A 103 13.27 -15.33 -7.02
C PRO A 103 12.63 -13.95 -6.78
N LEU A 104 13.08 -13.28 -5.70
CA LEU A 104 12.56 -11.98 -5.28
C LEU A 104 13.23 -10.80 -5.99
N ARG A 105 14.54 -10.90 -6.27
CA ARG A 105 15.32 -9.86 -6.93
C ARG A 105 15.05 -9.85 -8.43
N ARG A 106 14.95 -8.65 -9.00
CA ARG A 106 14.60 -8.47 -10.42
C ARG A 106 15.73 -8.83 -11.34
#